data_AF-A0A965G7V6-F1
#
_entry.id   AF-A0A965G7V6-F1
#
_cell.length_a   1.000
_cell.length_b   1.000
_cell.length_c   1.000
_cell.angle_alpha   90.00
_cell.angle_beta   90.00
_cell.angle_gamma   90.00
#
_symmetry.space_group_name_H-M   'P 1'
#
loop_
_entity.id
_entity.type
_entity.pdbx_description
1 polymer ?
#
loop_
_entity_poly.entity_id
_entity_poly.type
_entity_poly.pdbx_seq_one_letter_code
_entity_poly.pdbx_strand_id
1 'polypeptide(L)'
;MESAVSCKGRASWPNGRLKTFSAIRCKGVETHGTGCTYSAAICAGLAQGLSLEKAVGKGKRFITRAIRDHLKLGRYTPLNHLQA
;
A
#
# COMPACT_ATOMS: atom_id res chain seq x y z
N MET A 1 17.33 -15.11 10.87
CA MET A 1 15.87 -15.10 11.09
C MET A 1 15.47 -13.63 11.31
N GLU A 2 15.43 -12.83 10.24
CA GLU A 2 15.14 -11.40 10.37
C GLU A 2 13.66 -11.20 10.63
N SER A 3 13.34 -10.63 11.79
CA SER A 3 12.00 -10.23 12.19
C SER A 3 11.37 -9.35 11.09
N ALA A 4 10.42 -9.91 10.34
CA ALA A 4 9.65 -9.17 9.35
C ALA A 4 8.87 -8.07 10.10
N VAL A 5 9.37 -6.83 10.04
CA VAL A 5 8.66 -5.67 10.58
C VAL A 5 7.35 -5.52 9.80
N SER A 6 6.22 -5.51 10.52
CA SER A 6 4.89 -5.40 9.91
C SER A 6 4.57 -3.94 9.60
N CYS A 7 4.23 -3.63 8.34
CA CYS A 7 3.66 -2.34 7.94
C CYS A 7 2.14 -2.34 8.19
N LYS A 8 1.70 -1.65 9.26
CA LYS A 8 0.28 -1.60 9.67
C LYS A 8 -0.35 -0.27 9.25
N GLY A 9 -1.57 -0.33 8.70
CA GLY A 9 -2.45 0.81 8.51
C GLY A 9 -3.77 0.57 9.22
N ARG A 10 -4.32 1.58 9.91
CA ARG A 10 -5.58 1.48 10.63
C ARG A 10 -6.63 2.34 9.94
N ALA A 11 -7.80 1.76 9.70
CA ALA A 11 -8.99 2.48 9.25
C ALA A 11 -10.00 2.56 10.40
N SER A 12 -10.61 3.73 10.56
CA SER A 12 -11.70 3.99 11.51
C SER A 12 -12.97 4.37 10.77
N TRP A 13 -14.11 3.92 11.31
CA TRP A 13 -15.44 4.26 10.82
C TRP A 13 -16.20 5.08 11.86
N PRO A 14 -17.19 5.91 11.45
CA PRO A 14 -17.99 6.71 12.36
C PRO A 14 -18.75 5.92 13.43
N ASN A 15 -19.06 4.65 13.16
CA ASN A 15 -19.73 3.74 14.10
C ASN A 15 -18.78 3.15 15.16
N GLY A 16 -17.56 3.69 15.31
CA GLY A 16 -16.55 3.20 16.25
C GLY A 16 -15.83 1.93 15.79
N ARG A 17 -16.17 1.37 14.62
CA ARG A 17 -15.47 0.20 14.08
C ARG A 17 -14.03 0.58 13.70
N LEU A 18 -13.08 -0.27 14.07
CA LEU A 18 -11.68 -0.16 13.70
C LEU A 18 -11.25 -1.41 12.95
N LYS A 19 -10.47 -1.23 11.88
CA LYS A 19 -9.85 -2.35 11.17
C LYS A 19 -8.38 -2.06 10.89
N THR A 20 -7.54 -3.06 11.13
CA THR A 20 -6.10 -2.98 10.85
C THR A 20 -5.79 -3.78 9.59
N PHE A 21 -5.06 -3.16 8.67
CA PHE A 21 -4.52 -3.77 7.46
C PHE A 21 -3.01 -3.90 7.60
N SER A 22 -2.49 -5.13 7.56
CA SER A 22 -1.07 -5.41 7.76
C SER A 22 -0.44 -5.98 6.49
N ALA A 23 0.80 -5.60 6.22
CA ALA A 23 1.63 -6.14 5.15
C ALA A 23 3.09 -6.20 5.59
N ILE A 24 3.94 -6.88 4.82
CA ILE A 24 5.38 -6.93 5.08
C ILE A 24 5.97 -5.53 4.82
N ARG A 25 6.74 -4.99 5.78
CA ARG A 25 7.49 -3.75 5.57
C ARG A 25 8.76 -4.08 4.80
N CYS A 26 8.90 -3.50 3.61
CA CYS A 26 10.15 -3.53 2.87
C CYS A 26 11.11 -2.49 3.48
N LYS A 27 12.35 -2.89 3.80
CA LYS A 27 13.41 -2.00 4.29
C LYS A 27 14.31 -1.57 3.12
N GLY A 28 15.00 -0.43 3.26
CA GLY A 28 16.02 0.01 2.30
C GLY A 28 15.49 0.50 0.95
N VAL A 29 14.20 0.85 0.89
CA VAL A 29 13.51 1.31 -0.32
C VAL A 29 13.07 2.75 -0.16
N GLU A 30 13.14 3.52 -1.25
CA GLU A 30 12.61 4.88 -1.28
C GLU A 30 11.08 4.84 -1.19
N THR A 31 10.51 5.55 -0.21
CA THR A 31 9.06 5.57 0.02
C THR A 31 8.38 6.80 -0.57
N HIS A 32 9.08 7.57 -1.40
CA HIS A 32 8.51 8.72 -2.08
C HIS A 32 7.33 8.28 -2.97
N GLY A 33 6.24 9.05 -2.96
CA GLY A 33 5.03 8.72 -3.70
C GLY A 33 4.16 7.60 -3.11
N THR A 34 4.61 6.86 -2.08
CA THR A 34 3.83 5.72 -1.54
C THR A 34 2.44 6.09 -1.03
N GLY A 35 2.30 7.26 -0.41
CA GLY A 35 0.99 7.78 0.03
C GLY A 35 0.08 8.14 -1.14
N CYS A 36 0.61 8.83 -2.15
CA CYS A 36 -0.15 9.21 -3.35
C CYS A 36 -0.63 7.96 -4.11
N THR A 37 0.27 7.00 -4.36
CA THR A 37 -0.05 5.74 -5.04
C THR A 37 -1.06 4.91 -4.24
N TYR A 38 -0.93 4.87 -2.91
CA TYR A 38 -1.90 4.17 -2.05
C TYR A 38 -3.29 4.80 -2.10
N SER A 39 -3.39 6.12 -1.98
CA SER A 39 -4.67 6.85 -2.09
C SER A 39 -5.29 6.69 -3.48
N ALA A 40 -4.49 6.74 -4.55
CA ALA A 40 -4.96 6.51 -5.91
C ALA A 40 -5.52 5.09 -6.10
N ALA A 41 -4.86 4.07 -5.56
CA ALA A 41 -5.35 2.69 -5.61
C ALA A 41 -6.66 2.48 -4.85
N ILE A 42 -6.86 3.18 -3.72
CA ILE A 42 -8.14 3.17 -2.99
C ILE A 42 -9.22 3.84 -3.83
N CYS A 43 -8.94 5.02 -4.39
CA CYS A 43 -9.87 5.75 -5.25
C CYS A 43 -10.31 4.90 -6.47
N ALA A 44 -9.36 4.24 -7.14
CA ALA A 44 -9.65 3.33 -8.24
C ALA A 44 -10.51 2.14 -7.81
N GLY A 45 -10.26 1.57 -6.62
CA GLY A 45 -11.09 0.50 -6.06
C GLY A 45 -12.53 0.95 -5.79
N LEU A 46 -12.71 2.16 -5.26
CA LEU A 46 -14.04 2.75 -5.05
C LEU A 46 -14.75 3.03 -6.38
N ALA A 47 -14.05 3.55 -7.37
CA ALA A 47 -14.59 3.78 -8.71
C ALA A 47 -15.03 2.47 -9.41
N GLN A 48 -14.40 1.34 -9.06
CA GLN A 48 -14.81 -0.01 -9.50
C GLN A 48 -15.99 -0.59 -8.70
N GLY A 49 -16.60 0.17 -7.80
CA GLY A 49 -17.74 -0.28 -6.97
C GLY A 49 -17.35 -1.18 -5.79
N LEU A 50 -16.07 -1.24 -5.42
CA LEU A 50 -15.66 -1.99 -4.23
C LEU A 50 -16.12 -1.24 -2.96
N SER A 51 -16.47 -2.00 -1.92
CA SER A 51 -16.67 -1.41 -0.60
C SER A 51 -15.38 -0.75 -0.10
N LEU A 52 -15.49 0.30 0.71
CA LEU A 52 -14.33 1.01 1.26
C LEU A 52 -13.30 0.05 1.90
N GLU A 53 -13.78 -0.93 2.65
CA GLU A 53 -12.92 -1.93 3.29
C GLU A 53 -12.15 -2.79 2.27
N LYS A 54 -12.81 -3.21 1.19
CA LYS A 54 -12.18 -3.96 0.09
C LYS A 54 -11.21 -3.07 -0.68
N ALA A 55 -11.56 -1.80 -0.93
CA ALA A 55 -10.72 -0.84 -1.61
C ALA A 55 -9.42 -0.55 -0.82
N VAL A 56 -9.52 -0.32 0.49
CA VAL A 56 -8.37 -0.14 1.39
C VAL A 56 -7.50 -1.40 1.43
N GLY A 57 -8.12 -2.58 1.55
CA GLY A 57 -7.40 -3.85 1.49
C GLY A 57 -6.66 -4.09 0.16
N LYS A 58 -7.31 -3.77 -0.97
CA LYS A 58 -6.73 -3.87 -2.31
C LYS A 58 -5.57 -2.88 -2.48
N GLY A 59 -5.77 -1.61 -2.09
CA GLY A 59 -4.72 -0.60 -2.09
C GLY A 59 -3.51 -1.00 -1.27
N LYS A 60 -3.72 -1.67 -0.12
CA LYS A 60 -2.61 -2.10 0.75
C LYS A 60 -1.77 -3.19 0.09
N ARG A 61 -2.42 -4.13 -0.61
CA ARG A 61 -1.74 -5.16 -1.41
C ARG A 61 -0.99 -4.54 -2.58
N PHE A 62 -1.64 -3.62 -3.29
CA PHE A 62 -1.09 -2.91 -4.44
C PHE A 62 0.20 -2.19 -4.09
N ILE A 63 0.18 -1.33 -3.07
CA ILE A 63 1.37 -0.55 -2.70
C ILE A 63 2.49 -1.45 -2.16
N THR A 64 2.15 -2.55 -1.47
CA THR A 64 3.17 -3.49 -0.98
C THR A 64 3.90 -4.17 -2.12
N ARG A 65 3.18 -4.55 -3.18
CA ARG A 65 3.79 -5.13 -4.40
C ARG A 65 4.60 -4.08 -5.16
N ALA A 66 4.07 -2.88 -5.33
CA ALA A 66 4.77 -1.77 -5.98
C ALA A 66 6.11 -1.41 -5.31
N ILE A 67 6.16 -1.48 -3.97
CA ILE A 67 7.37 -1.27 -3.18
C ILE A 67 8.31 -2.47 -3.29
N ARG A 68 7.80 -3.70 -3.20
CA ARG A 68 8.63 -4.91 -3.27
C ARG A 68 9.33 -5.00 -4.63
N ASP A 69 8.58 -4.79 -5.69
CA ASP A 69 9.03 -4.97 -7.07
C ASP A 69 9.53 -3.63 -7.66
N HIS A 70 9.96 -2.70 -6.79
CA HIS A 70 10.51 -1.39 -7.14
C HIS A 70 11.67 -1.50 -8.14
N LEU A 71 11.76 -0.50 -9.03
CA LEU A 71 12.75 -0.48 -10.10
C LEU A 71 13.86 0.50 -9.75
N LYS A 72 15.12 0.08 -9.89
CA LYS A 72 16.27 0.98 -9.74
C LYS A 72 16.59 1.63 -11.08
N LEU A 73 16.30 2.93 -11.19
CA LEU A 73 16.57 3.74 -12.37
C LEU A 73 17.69 4.74 -12.05
N GLY A 74 18.93 4.32 -12.31
CA GLY A 74 20.11 5.10 -11.96
C GLY A 74 20.22 5.34 -10.46
N ARG A 75 20.12 6.60 -10.04
CA ARG A 75 20.17 7.03 -8.63
C ARG A 75 18.82 7.04 -7.93
N TYR A 76 17.72 6.94 -8.68
CA TYR A 76 16.36 6.99 -8.14
C TYR A 76 15.75 5.59 -8.09
N THR A 77 14.92 5.35 -7.08
CA THR A 77 14.27 4.04 -6.90
C THR A 77 12.75 4.23 -6.84
N PRO A 78 12.10 4.58 -7.97
CA PRO A 78 10.67 4.79 -7.99
C PRO A 78 9.88 3.50 -7.73
N LEU A 79 8.64 3.68 -7.28
CA LEU A 79 7.68 2.60 -7.14
C LEU A 79 7.34 2.00 -8.50
N ASN A 80 7.24 0.68 -8.56
CA ASN A 80 6.85 0.00 -9.78
C ASN A 80 5.32 -0.13 -9.84
N HIS A 81 4.67 0.80 -10.52
CA HIS A 81 3.22 0.86 -10.63
C HIS A 81 2.64 -0.25 -11.55
N LEU A 82 3.47 -0.85 -12.40
CA LEU A 82 3.06 -1.85 -13.39
C LEU A 82 2.95 -3.26 -12.80
N GLN A 83 3.59 -3.51 -11.66
CA GLN A 83 3.61 -4.82 -10.98
C GLN A 83 2.81 -4.86 -9.68
N ALA A 84 1.94 -3.87 -9.49
CA ALA A 84 1.23 -3.62 -8.24
C ALA A 84 -0.10 -4.37 -8.11
#